data_AF-A0A9E1SBU2-F1
#
_entry.id   AF-A0A9E1SBU2-F1
#
_cell.length_a   1.000
_cell.length_b   1.000
_cell.length_c   1.000
_cell.angle_alpha   90.00
_cell.angle_beta   90.00
_cell.angle_gamma   90.00
#
_symmetry.space_group_name_H-M   'P 1'
#
loop_
_entity.id
_entity.type
_entity.pdbx_description
1 polymer ?
#
loop_
_entity_poly.entity_id
_entity_poly.type
_entity_poly.pdbx_seq_one_letter_code
_entity_poly.pdbx_strand_id
1 'polypeptide(L)'
;MKTLLKYRILKFSFTCVASIAFYLGLPNEQRDKMKLYVKKEFLAFFNINPSEPDALPNDLFLPDMSQVDEETTYYFNQILRYSENRPNTQGPIFKWNKDIYMHLYGNYNIENKSEVMTVIKELNRLISPRRIHLVKNAKRANSFIYFGSITDYNKYSKSGLKLDGKYYGHFNILAHKQEIQRAYIFINTHDSGRKRQKHVIREEITQSLGFINDTYDYPESIFYQGYSEKTYFSEMDKKIISLLYQ
;
A
#
# COMPACT_ATOMS: atom_id res chain seq x y z
N MET A 1 -1.23 21.22 45.02
CA MET A 1 -1.58 19.97 44.28
C MET A 1 -2.96 20.03 43.60
N LYS A 2 -4.05 20.36 44.31
CA LYS A 2 -5.42 20.43 43.74
C LYS A 2 -5.61 21.45 42.60
N THR A 3 -4.93 22.59 42.66
CA THR A 3 -4.97 23.65 41.63
C THR A 3 -4.25 23.25 40.33
N LEU A 4 -3.11 22.55 40.44
CA LEU A 4 -2.36 22.05 39.28
C LEU A 4 -3.12 20.92 38.56
N LEU A 5 -3.79 20.06 39.31
CA LEU A 5 -4.65 19.01 38.77
C LEU A 5 -5.91 19.59 38.10
N LYS A 6 -6.57 20.58 38.72
CA LYS A 6 -7.67 21.33 38.09
C LYS A 6 -7.24 22.00 36.79
N TYR A 7 -6.06 22.62 36.76
CA TYR A 7 -5.52 23.27 35.55
C TYR A 7 -5.23 22.26 34.44
N ARG A 8 -4.64 21.09 34.78
CA ARG A 8 -4.41 20.00 33.82
C ARG A 8 -5.72 19.43 33.26
N ILE A 9 -6.73 19.22 34.10
CA ILE A 9 -8.06 18.74 33.68
C ILE A 9 -8.76 19.78 32.77
N LEU A 10 -8.68 21.07 33.11
CA LEU A 10 -9.28 22.14 32.30
C LEU A 10 -8.60 22.25 30.93
N LYS A 11 -7.27 22.14 30.88
CA LYS A 11 -6.49 22.15 29.63
C LYS A 11 -6.82 20.94 28.75
N PHE A 12 -6.96 19.75 29.34
CA PHE A 12 -7.37 18.53 28.62
C PHE A 12 -8.81 18.63 28.09
N SER A 13 -9.71 19.22 28.86
CA SER A 13 -11.10 19.49 28.45
C SER A 13 -11.14 20.40 27.21
N PHE A 14 -10.29 21.43 27.17
CA PHE A 14 -10.12 22.30 26.00
C PHE A 14 -9.57 21.54 24.78
N THR A 15 -8.60 20.62 24.98
CA THR A 15 -8.08 19.76 23.91
C THR A 15 -9.15 18.81 23.34
N CYS A 16 -10.02 18.26 24.19
CA CYS A 16 -11.17 17.47 23.75
C CYS A 16 -12.21 18.32 23.00
N VAL A 17 -12.50 19.54 23.46
CA VAL A 17 -13.41 20.47 22.78
C VAL A 17 -12.84 20.95 21.44
N ALA A 18 -11.54 21.21 21.37
CA ALA A 18 -10.85 21.50 20.10
C ALA A 18 -10.90 20.30 19.15
N SER A 19 -10.88 19.08 19.67
CA SER A 19 -11.08 17.83 18.92
C SER A 19 -12.51 17.64 18.40
N ILE A 20 -13.51 18.34 18.95
CA ILE A 20 -14.88 18.40 18.41
C ILE A 20 -14.96 19.48 17.31
N ALA A 21 -14.23 20.60 17.47
CA ALA A 21 -14.09 21.61 16.41
C ALA A 21 -13.39 21.09 15.14
N PHE A 22 -12.63 19.98 15.22
CA PHE A 22 -12.09 19.25 14.05
C PHE A 22 -13.13 18.91 12.99
N TYR A 23 -14.37 18.65 13.42
CA TYR A 23 -15.44 18.18 12.53
C TYR A 23 -16.30 19.31 11.96
N LEU A 24 -16.14 20.55 12.45
CA LEU A 24 -16.99 21.69 12.09
C LEU A 24 -16.14 22.84 11.49
N GLY A 25 -15.86 22.75 10.19
CA GLY A 25 -15.73 23.93 9.32
C GLY A 25 -14.37 24.62 9.17
N LEU A 26 -13.26 24.07 9.69
CA LEU A 26 -11.95 24.72 9.51
C LEU A 26 -11.33 24.48 8.11
N PRO A 27 -10.65 25.48 7.50
CA PRO A 27 -9.83 25.31 6.30
C PRO A 27 -8.72 24.24 6.48
N ASN A 28 -8.29 23.60 5.38
CA ASN A 28 -7.33 22.48 5.40
C ASN A 28 -6.02 22.82 6.15
N GLU A 29 -5.41 23.96 5.85
CA GLU A 29 -4.12 24.36 6.44
C GLU A 29 -4.22 24.60 7.96
N GLN A 30 -5.36 25.16 8.41
CA GLN A 30 -5.61 25.39 9.84
C GLN A 30 -5.86 24.06 10.57
N ARG A 31 -6.50 23.09 9.92
CA ARG A 31 -6.67 21.73 10.47
C ARG A 31 -5.34 21.03 10.70
N ASP A 32 -4.38 21.15 9.79
CA ASP A 32 -3.09 20.47 9.94
C ASP A 32 -2.21 21.11 11.03
N LYS A 33 -2.19 22.44 11.12
CA LYS A 33 -1.55 23.15 12.26
C LYS A 33 -2.18 22.75 13.60
N MET A 34 -3.52 22.66 13.65
CA MET A 34 -4.25 22.25 14.85
C MET A 34 -4.01 20.78 15.22
N LYS A 35 -3.96 19.87 14.24
CA LYS A 35 -3.58 18.45 14.44
C LYS A 35 -2.22 18.33 15.11
N LEU A 36 -1.24 19.08 14.62
CA LEU A 36 0.11 19.06 15.16
C LEU A 36 0.12 19.57 16.61
N TYR A 37 -0.62 20.65 16.89
CA TYR A 37 -0.77 21.19 18.23
C TYR A 37 -1.41 20.19 19.21
N VAL A 38 -2.57 19.61 18.84
CA VAL A 38 -3.27 18.61 19.66
C VAL A 38 -2.41 17.38 19.92
N LYS A 39 -1.69 16.88 18.90
CA LYS A 39 -0.74 15.78 19.05
C LYS A 39 0.35 16.12 20.09
N LYS A 40 0.96 17.30 20.00
CA LYS A 40 2.00 17.75 20.94
C LYS A 40 1.47 17.86 22.37
N GLU A 41 0.30 18.48 22.56
CA GLU A 41 -0.33 18.62 23.87
C GLU A 41 -0.75 17.27 24.47
N PHE A 42 -1.24 16.34 23.66
CA PHE A 42 -1.57 14.99 24.09
C PHE A 42 -0.33 14.24 24.60
N LEU A 43 0.76 14.24 23.81
CA LEU A 43 2.01 13.59 24.20
C LEU A 43 2.57 14.17 25.50
N ALA A 44 2.61 15.50 25.61
CA ALA A 44 3.05 16.20 26.81
C ALA A 44 2.16 15.91 28.03
N PHE A 45 0.84 15.86 27.84
CA PHE A 45 -0.11 15.63 28.93
C PHE A 45 0.08 14.25 29.57
N PHE A 46 0.21 13.20 28.74
CA PHE A 46 0.41 11.82 29.16
C PHE A 46 1.87 11.47 29.46
N ASN A 47 2.78 12.43 29.39
CA ASN A 47 4.22 12.22 29.55
C ASN A 47 4.74 11.10 28.63
N ILE A 48 4.14 10.99 27.43
CA ILE A 48 4.60 10.08 26.39
C ILE A 48 5.81 10.77 25.78
N ASN A 49 7.00 10.31 26.14
CA ASN A 49 8.16 10.58 25.31
C ASN A 49 7.89 9.85 23.99
N PRO A 50 7.75 10.55 22.85
CA PRO A 50 8.00 9.88 21.60
C PRO A 50 9.47 9.51 21.68
N SER A 51 9.78 8.29 22.10
CA SER A 51 11.03 7.67 21.69
C SER A 51 11.16 8.00 20.21
N GLU A 52 12.31 8.51 19.78
CA GLU A 52 12.65 8.44 18.36
C GLU A 52 12.22 7.05 17.92
N PRO A 53 11.35 6.91 16.90
CA PRO A 53 10.96 5.59 16.46
C PRO A 53 12.28 4.87 16.22
N ASP A 54 12.57 3.81 17.00
CA ASP A 54 13.81 3.04 16.86
C ASP A 54 14.03 2.90 15.36
N ALA A 55 15.09 3.55 14.85
CA ALA A 55 15.23 3.76 13.42
C ALA A 55 15.34 2.37 12.80
N LEU A 56 14.22 1.88 12.23
CA LEU A 56 14.17 0.53 11.72
C LEU A 56 15.14 0.45 10.56
N PRO A 57 15.99 -0.57 10.54
CA PRO A 57 16.97 -0.68 9.48
C PRO A 57 16.22 -0.95 8.17
N ASN A 58 16.66 -0.31 7.08
CA ASN A 58 15.99 -0.41 5.77
C ASN A 58 16.04 -1.85 5.19
N ASP A 59 16.85 -2.73 5.76
CA ASP A 59 17.07 -4.11 5.35
C ASP A 59 16.30 -5.13 6.18
N LEU A 60 15.33 -4.72 7.02
CA LEU A 60 14.56 -5.63 7.88
C LEU A 60 13.93 -6.81 7.12
N PHE A 61 13.48 -6.59 5.88
CA PHE A 61 12.94 -7.62 4.99
C PHE A 61 13.83 -7.92 3.78
N LEU A 62 15.12 -7.61 3.84
CA LEU A 62 16.07 -7.99 2.82
C LEU A 62 16.34 -9.50 2.93
N PRO A 63 16.09 -10.30 1.87
CA PRO A 63 16.42 -11.71 1.87
C PRO A 63 17.95 -11.93 1.82
N ASP A 64 18.40 -13.15 2.11
CA ASP A 64 19.79 -13.52 1.88
C ASP A 64 20.11 -13.47 0.37
N MET A 65 20.99 -12.55 -0.01
CA MET A 65 21.41 -12.33 -1.39
C MET A 65 22.69 -13.09 -1.77
N SER A 66 23.31 -13.84 -0.85
CA SER A 66 24.64 -14.43 -1.05
C SER A 66 24.70 -15.44 -2.21
N GLN A 67 23.57 -16.06 -2.56
CA GLN A 67 23.45 -17.04 -3.65
C GLN A 67 22.63 -16.53 -4.84
N VAL A 68 22.32 -15.23 -4.89
CA VAL A 68 21.50 -14.63 -5.93
C VAL A 68 22.40 -13.99 -6.99
N ASP A 69 22.13 -14.24 -8.27
CA ASP A 69 22.89 -13.65 -9.37
C ASP A 69 22.79 -12.11 -9.39
N GLU A 70 23.80 -11.45 -9.96
CA GLU A 70 23.92 -9.98 -9.97
C GLU A 70 22.72 -9.32 -10.66
N GLU A 71 22.23 -9.93 -11.74
CA GLU A 71 21.10 -9.43 -12.53
C GLU A 71 19.81 -9.43 -11.70
N THR A 72 19.50 -10.54 -11.05
CA THR A 72 18.34 -10.68 -10.17
C THR A 72 18.46 -9.75 -8.95
N THR A 73 19.67 -9.60 -8.40
CA THR A 73 19.95 -8.67 -7.29
C THR A 73 19.73 -7.22 -7.69
N TYR A 74 20.22 -6.82 -8.87
CA TYR A 74 20.00 -5.49 -9.43
C TYR A 74 18.50 -5.23 -9.57
N TYR A 75 17.79 -6.13 -10.25
CA TYR A 75 16.37 -5.93 -10.55
C TYR A 75 15.49 -5.95 -9.29
N PHE A 76 15.79 -6.84 -8.34
CA PHE A 76 15.14 -6.83 -7.02
C PHE A 76 15.29 -5.47 -6.34
N ASN A 77 16.50 -4.91 -6.29
CA ASN A 77 16.70 -3.60 -5.68
C ASN A 77 15.94 -2.50 -6.44
N GLN A 78 15.97 -2.51 -7.78
CA GLN A 78 15.23 -1.55 -8.63
C GLN A 78 13.73 -1.52 -8.30
N ILE A 79 13.11 -2.68 -8.16
CA ILE A 79 11.66 -2.79 -7.97
C ILE A 79 11.24 -2.57 -6.51
N LEU A 80 12.01 -3.03 -5.52
CA LEU A 80 11.57 -3.03 -4.12
C LEU A 80 12.11 -1.86 -3.29
N ARG A 81 13.27 -1.31 -3.67
CA ARG A 81 14.01 -0.36 -2.80
C ARG A 81 14.12 1.03 -3.39
N TYR A 82 14.09 1.19 -4.70
CA TYR A 82 13.97 2.49 -5.33
C TYR A 82 12.51 2.89 -5.50
N SER A 83 12.27 4.15 -5.82
CA SER A 83 10.94 4.70 -6.14
C SER A 83 11.14 6.02 -6.87
N GLU A 84 10.10 6.54 -7.53
CA GLU A 84 10.14 7.87 -8.16
C GLU A 84 10.58 8.98 -7.19
N ASN A 85 10.21 8.88 -5.91
CA ASN A 85 10.60 9.84 -4.86
C ASN A 85 12.01 9.62 -4.31
N ARG A 86 12.64 8.48 -4.63
CA ARG A 86 14.00 8.08 -4.18
C ARG A 86 14.72 7.36 -5.32
N PRO A 87 15.04 8.05 -6.43
CA PRO A 87 15.63 7.39 -7.60
C PRO A 87 17.07 6.94 -7.36
N ASN A 88 17.78 7.58 -6.42
CA ASN A 88 19.22 7.37 -6.18
C ASN A 88 19.52 6.82 -4.78
N THR A 89 18.52 6.35 -4.03
CA THR A 89 18.72 5.90 -2.64
C THR A 89 17.82 4.72 -2.32
N GLN A 90 18.43 3.63 -1.87
CA GLN A 90 17.71 2.44 -1.44
C GLN A 90 16.90 2.73 -0.18
N GLY A 91 15.59 2.53 -0.27
CA GLY A 91 14.63 2.62 0.81
C GLY A 91 14.39 1.28 1.53
N PRO A 92 13.44 1.29 2.47
CA PRO A 92 12.98 0.09 3.15
C PRO A 92 12.21 -0.84 2.21
N ILE A 93 12.26 -2.13 2.51
CA ILE A 93 11.45 -3.15 1.84
C ILE A 93 10.15 -3.34 2.62
N PHE A 94 9.03 -3.39 1.92
CA PHE A 94 7.73 -3.67 2.54
C PHE A 94 7.29 -5.10 2.20
N LYS A 95 6.81 -5.86 3.19
CA LYS A 95 6.38 -7.25 3.00
C LYS A 95 5.16 -7.58 3.86
N TRP A 96 4.29 -8.47 3.38
CA TRP A 96 3.27 -9.09 4.21
C TRP A 96 3.86 -10.20 5.07
N ASN A 97 3.71 -10.11 6.39
CA ASN A 97 4.10 -11.18 7.32
C ASN A 97 2.92 -12.09 7.74
N LYS A 98 1.76 -11.90 7.11
CA LYS A 98 0.51 -12.63 7.37
C LYS A 98 -0.21 -12.91 6.06
N ASP A 99 -1.19 -13.81 6.12
CA ASP A 99 -2.03 -14.11 4.97
C ASP A 99 -2.87 -12.91 4.56
N ILE A 100 -3.11 -12.82 3.25
CA ILE A 100 -3.74 -11.70 2.59
C ILE A 100 -5.17 -12.11 2.26
N TYR A 101 -6.15 -11.43 2.84
CA TYR A 101 -7.56 -11.63 2.58
C TYR A 101 -8.06 -10.48 1.71
N MET A 102 -8.25 -10.79 0.43
CA MET A 102 -8.58 -9.85 -0.62
C MET A 102 -10.09 -9.79 -0.87
N HIS A 103 -10.65 -8.58 -0.93
CA HIS A 103 -12.06 -8.36 -1.23
C HIS A 103 -12.23 -7.45 -2.46
N LEU A 104 -13.11 -7.87 -3.38
CA LEU A 104 -13.44 -7.12 -4.59
C LEU A 104 -14.73 -6.34 -4.40
N TYR A 105 -14.77 -5.10 -4.88
CA TYR A 105 -15.95 -4.24 -4.85
C TYR A 105 -15.93 -3.24 -6.02
N GLY A 106 -17.03 -2.53 -6.23
CA GLY A 106 -17.23 -1.68 -7.41
C GLY A 106 -17.81 -2.45 -8.59
N ASN A 107 -17.51 -2.01 -9.81
CA ASN A 107 -18.06 -2.50 -11.07
C ASN A 107 -17.08 -3.44 -11.80
N TYR A 108 -16.96 -4.67 -11.30
CA TYR A 108 -16.19 -5.74 -11.96
C TYR A 108 -17.12 -6.77 -12.61
N ASN A 109 -16.68 -7.35 -13.73
CA ASN A 109 -17.38 -8.43 -14.41
C ASN A 109 -16.76 -9.81 -14.11
N ILE A 110 -17.33 -10.86 -14.71
CA ILE A 110 -16.88 -12.25 -14.54
C ILE A 110 -15.43 -12.44 -15.02
N GLU A 111 -15.04 -11.80 -16.13
CA GLU A 111 -13.68 -11.87 -16.65
C GLU A 111 -12.67 -11.23 -15.70
N ASN A 112 -12.98 -10.06 -15.12
CA ASN A 112 -12.13 -9.41 -14.13
C ASN A 112 -11.92 -10.31 -12.91
N LYS A 113 -13.01 -10.88 -12.37
CA LYS A 113 -12.92 -11.78 -11.23
C LYS A 113 -12.13 -13.05 -11.54
N SER A 114 -12.30 -13.59 -12.75
CA SER A 114 -11.54 -14.75 -13.21
C SER A 114 -10.05 -14.44 -13.28
N GLU A 115 -9.67 -13.26 -13.78
CA GLU A 115 -8.28 -12.84 -13.83
C GLU A 115 -7.67 -12.70 -12.42
N VAL A 116 -8.39 -12.05 -11.49
CA VAL A 116 -7.95 -11.97 -10.09
C VAL A 116 -7.69 -13.36 -9.50
N MET A 117 -8.59 -14.32 -9.76
CA MET A 117 -8.43 -15.69 -9.27
C MET A 117 -7.21 -16.39 -9.90
N THR A 118 -6.93 -16.16 -11.18
CA THR A 118 -5.73 -16.67 -11.87
C THR A 118 -4.46 -16.10 -11.23
N VAL A 119 -4.40 -14.78 -11.07
CA VAL A 119 -3.25 -14.08 -10.46
C VAL A 119 -3.02 -14.57 -9.02
N ILE A 120 -4.07 -14.69 -8.21
CA ILE A 120 -4.00 -15.24 -6.84
C ILE A 120 -3.42 -16.66 -6.85
N LYS A 121 -3.87 -17.53 -7.78
CA LYS A 121 -3.40 -18.91 -7.88
C LYS A 121 -1.92 -18.98 -8.22
N GLU A 122 -1.45 -18.12 -9.11
CA GLU A 122 -0.05 -18.06 -9.51
C GLU A 122 0.84 -17.50 -8.41
N LEU A 123 0.44 -16.39 -7.79
CA LEU A 123 1.17 -15.78 -6.67
C LEU A 123 1.26 -16.71 -5.47
N ASN A 124 0.19 -17.46 -5.14
CA ASN A 124 0.21 -18.43 -4.04
C ASN A 124 1.26 -19.55 -4.20
N ARG A 125 1.81 -19.77 -5.41
CA ARG A 125 2.93 -20.69 -5.63
C ARG A 125 4.29 -20.03 -5.40
N LEU A 126 4.36 -18.71 -5.49
CA LEU A 126 5.58 -17.92 -5.39
C LEU A 126 5.78 -17.36 -3.98
N ILE A 127 4.70 -17.12 -3.22
CA ILE A 127 4.78 -16.40 -1.93
C ILE A 127 4.69 -17.29 -0.68
N SER A 128 4.92 -18.59 -0.81
CA SER A 128 4.89 -19.52 0.33
C SER A 128 5.88 -19.10 1.42
N PRO A 129 5.53 -19.13 2.73
CA PRO A 129 4.33 -19.75 3.32
C PRO A 129 3.09 -18.86 3.37
N ARG A 130 3.14 -17.63 2.85
CA ARG A 130 1.98 -16.73 2.82
C ARG A 130 0.97 -17.21 1.78
N ARG A 131 -0.29 -16.83 1.99
CA ARG A 131 -1.37 -17.09 1.03
C ARG A 131 -2.28 -15.88 0.84
N ILE A 132 -2.73 -15.70 -0.40
CA ILE A 132 -3.80 -14.79 -0.79
C ILE A 132 -5.10 -15.58 -0.89
N HIS A 133 -6.11 -15.09 -0.20
CA HIS A 133 -7.47 -15.63 -0.14
C HIS A 133 -8.46 -14.60 -0.68
N LEU A 134 -9.29 -15.00 -1.64
CA LEU A 134 -10.42 -14.18 -2.07
C LEU A 134 -11.59 -14.34 -1.09
N VAL A 135 -12.05 -13.24 -0.48
CA VAL A 135 -13.13 -13.25 0.53
C VAL A 135 -14.33 -12.39 0.10
N LYS A 136 -15.53 -12.93 0.32
CA LYS A 136 -16.78 -12.20 0.07
C LYS A 136 -17.06 -11.13 1.14
N ASN A 137 -16.75 -11.41 2.41
CA ASN A 137 -17.03 -10.51 3.52
C ASN A 137 -15.89 -9.49 3.70
N ALA A 138 -16.18 -8.22 3.41
CA ALA A 138 -15.22 -7.12 3.55
C ALA A 138 -14.64 -6.97 4.97
N LYS A 139 -15.37 -7.38 6.02
CA LYS A 139 -14.89 -7.30 7.41
C LYS A 139 -13.72 -8.25 7.70
N ARG A 140 -13.54 -9.29 6.87
CA ARG A 140 -12.44 -10.25 6.97
C ARG A 140 -11.23 -9.86 6.12
N ALA A 141 -11.35 -8.80 5.31
CA ALA A 141 -10.33 -8.44 4.34
C ALA A 141 -9.29 -7.49 4.92
N ASN A 142 -8.04 -7.66 4.49
CA ASN A 142 -6.94 -6.72 4.70
C ASN A 142 -6.41 -6.14 3.37
N SER A 143 -6.85 -6.66 2.21
CA SER A 143 -6.59 -6.10 0.88
C SER A 143 -7.91 -5.86 0.14
N PHE A 144 -8.03 -4.71 -0.53
CA PHE A 144 -9.29 -4.27 -1.16
C PHE A 144 -9.05 -3.84 -2.61
N ILE A 145 -9.74 -4.44 -3.57
CA ILE A 145 -9.68 -4.05 -4.98
C ILE A 145 -10.99 -3.39 -5.39
N TYR A 146 -10.90 -2.12 -5.78
CA TYR A 146 -11.99 -1.39 -6.40
C TYR A 146 -11.88 -1.47 -7.92
N PHE A 147 -12.99 -1.81 -8.57
CA PHE A 147 -13.13 -1.73 -10.02
C PHE A 147 -14.11 -0.62 -10.39
N GLY A 148 -13.79 0.22 -11.36
CA GLY A 148 -14.70 1.26 -11.84
C GLY A 148 -13.99 2.41 -12.52
N SER A 149 -14.65 3.57 -12.57
CA SER A 149 -14.03 4.81 -13.03
C SER A 149 -13.25 5.49 -11.89
N ILE A 150 -12.31 6.38 -12.21
CA ILE A 150 -11.63 7.23 -11.22
C ILE A 150 -12.63 8.11 -10.47
N THR A 151 -13.64 8.64 -11.18
CA THR A 151 -14.71 9.45 -10.60
C THR A 151 -15.46 8.70 -9.51
N ASP A 152 -15.80 7.43 -9.74
CA ASP A 152 -16.50 6.62 -8.76
C ASP A 152 -15.56 6.11 -7.66
N TYR A 153 -14.31 5.79 -7.98
CA TYR A 153 -13.28 5.51 -6.98
C TYR A 153 -13.16 6.66 -5.97
N ASN A 154 -13.05 7.90 -6.44
CA ASN A 154 -12.92 9.08 -5.57
C ASN A 154 -14.14 9.35 -4.69
N LYS A 155 -15.30 8.73 -5.00
CA LYS A 155 -16.54 8.81 -4.20
C LYS A 155 -16.69 7.65 -3.23
N TYR A 156 -16.33 6.44 -3.65
CA TYR A 156 -16.71 5.20 -2.96
C TYR A 156 -15.53 4.37 -2.44
N SER A 157 -14.30 4.75 -2.75
CA SER A 157 -13.10 4.02 -2.34
C SER A 157 -12.96 3.96 -0.82
N LYS A 158 -12.49 2.80 -0.35
CA LYS A 158 -12.13 2.56 1.05
C LYS A 158 -10.71 3.03 1.39
N SER A 159 -9.93 3.50 0.41
CA SER A 159 -8.52 3.88 0.61
C SER A 159 -8.35 5.21 1.36
N GLY A 160 -9.35 6.10 1.28
CA GLY A 160 -9.23 7.48 1.77
C GLY A 160 -8.32 8.37 0.92
N LEU A 161 -7.75 7.83 -0.18
CA LEU A 161 -6.95 8.56 -1.15
C LEU A 161 -7.81 8.91 -2.37
N LYS A 162 -7.66 10.14 -2.85
CA LYS A 162 -8.19 10.54 -4.15
C LYS A 162 -7.11 10.38 -5.21
N LEU A 163 -7.52 9.94 -6.39
CA LEU A 163 -6.67 9.86 -7.57
C LEU A 163 -7.02 11.04 -8.47
N ASP A 164 -6.04 11.93 -8.67
CA ASP A 164 -6.15 13.09 -9.54
C ASP A 164 -5.35 12.80 -10.82
N GLY A 165 -6.02 12.61 -11.96
CA GLY A 165 -5.37 12.33 -13.24
C GLY A 165 -5.94 11.12 -13.97
N LYS A 166 -5.13 10.53 -14.86
CA LYS A 166 -5.48 9.35 -15.65
C LYS A 166 -4.66 8.16 -15.18
N TYR A 167 -5.32 7.23 -14.51
CA TYR A 167 -4.76 5.99 -14.01
C TYR A 167 -5.52 4.81 -14.59
N TYR A 168 -4.79 3.80 -15.07
CA TYR A 168 -5.37 2.52 -15.44
C TYR A 168 -5.42 1.57 -14.25
N GLY A 169 -4.44 1.66 -13.37
CA GLY A 169 -4.40 1.04 -12.06
C GLY A 169 -3.71 1.96 -11.06
N HIS A 170 -3.89 1.66 -9.78
CA HIS A 170 -3.12 2.28 -8.70
C HIS A 170 -3.21 1.42 -7.44
N PHE A 171 -2.11 1.26 -6.71
CA PHE A 171 -2.08 0.62 -5.41
C PHE A 171 -1.62 1.59 -4.32
N ASN A 172 -2.10 1.35 -3.11
CA ASN A 172 -1.65 2.02 -1.90
C ASN A 172 -1.52 1.00 -0.76
N ILE A 173 -0.36 0.97 -0.12
CA ILE A 173 -0.09 0.12 1.03
C ILE A 173 -0.03 0.95 2.31
N LEU A 174 -0.63 0.44 3.38
CA LEU A 174 -0.45 0.96 4.73
C LEU A 174 0.42 -0.01 5.49
N ALA A 175 1.62 0.43 5.85
CA ALA A 175 2.59 -0.38 6.58
C ALA A 175 2.80 0.15 8.00
N HIS A 176 3.08 -0.77 8.92
CA HIS A 176 3.59 -0.46 10.25
C HIS A 176 4.92 -1.16 10.43
N LYS A 177 5.99 -0.40 10.69
CA LYS A 177 7.35 -0.96 10.82
C LYS A 177 7.75 -1.85 9.63
N GLN A 178 7.56 -1.35 8.41
CA GLN A 178 7.77 -2.06 7.14
C GLN A 178 6.84 -3.26 6.86
N GLU A 179 6.12 -3.78 7.85
CA GLU A 179 5.13 -4.83 7.62
C GLU A 179 3.84 -4.23 7.02
N ILE A 180 3.43 -4.75 5.87
CA ILE A 180 2.18 -4.34 5.22
C ILE A 180 1.00 -4.81 6.06
N GLN A 181 0.15 -3.86 6.46
CA GLN A 181 -1.04 -4.10 7.26
C GLN A 181 -2.30 -4.10 6.40
N ARG A 182 -2.36 -3.21 5.41
CA ARG A 182 -3.47 -3.07 4.47
C ARG A 182 -2.98 -2.71 3.08
N ALA A 183 -3.73 -3.13 2.06
CA ALA A 183 -3.56 -2.66 0.69
C ALA A 183 -4.91 -2.23 0.09
N TYR A 184 -4.86 -1.21 -0.76
CA TYR A 184 -5.98 -0.72 -1.54
C TYR A 184 -5.55 -0.62 -3.00
N ILE A 185 -6.29 -1.27 -3.87
CA ILE A 185 -6.00 -1.34 -5.30
C ILE A 185 -7.19 -0.73 -6.05
N PHE A 186 -6.87 0.04 -7.08
CA PHE A 186 -7.79 0.58 -8.07
C PHE A 186 -7.52 -0.08 -9.42
N ILE A 187 -8.58 -0.51 -10.09
CA ILE A 187 -8.53 -1.00 -11.47
C ILE A 187 -9.55 -0.21 -12.28
N ASN A 188 -9.08 0.52 -13.30
CA ASN A 188 -9.95 1.29 -14.17
C ASN A 188 -10.61 0.37 -15.20
N THR A 189 -11.88 0.01 -14.98
CA THR A 189 -12.65 -0.83 -15.92
C THR A 189 -13.40 -0.03 -16.97
N HIS A 190 -13.43 1.30 -16.86
CA HIS A 190 -14.16 2.19 -17.75
C HIS A 190 -13.29 2.63 -18.94
N ASP A 191 -12.05 3.03 -18.68
CA ASP A 191 -11.18 3.65 -19.69
C ASP A 191 -10.13 2.70 -20.29
N SER A 192 -10.19 1.39 -19.97
CA SER A 192 -9.21 0.42 -20.46
C SER A 192 -9.85 -0.78 -21.14
N GLY A 193 -9.21 -1.27 -22.21
CA GLY A 193 -9.62 -2.49 -22.91
C GLY A 193 -9.40 -3.74 -22.06
N ARG A 194 -10.13 -4.82 -22.36
CA ARG A 194 -10.10 -6.07 -21.57
C ARG A 194 -8.70 -6.66 -21.36
N LYS A 195 -7.83 -6.59 -22.37
CA LYS A 195 -6.47 -7.14 -22.28
C LYS A 195 -5.59 -6.29 -21.36
N ARG A 196 -5.64 -4.96 -21.48
CA ARG A 196 -5.01 -4.03 -20.53
C ARG A 196 -5.55 -4.21 -19.11
N GLN A 197 -6.86 -4.40 -18.91
CA GLN A 197 -7.42 -4.69 -17.57
C GLN A 197 -6.77 -5.92 -16.94
N LYS A 198 -6.55 -6.99 -17.71
CA LYS A 198 -5.91 -8.20 -17.18
C LYS A 198 -4.48 -7.96 -16.75
N HIS A 199 -3.72 -7.26 -17.57
CA HIS A 199 -2.35 -6.86 -17.25
C HIS A 199 -2.30 -6.00 -15.98
N VAL A 200 -3.13 -4.96 -15.89
CA VAL A 200 -3.19 -4.06 -14.72
C VAL A 200 -3.63 -4.81 -13.46
N ILE A 201 -4.60 -5.72 -13.53
CA ILE A 201 -4.99 -6.56 -12.38
C ILE A 201 -3.78 -7.32 -11.82
N ARG A 202 -2.96 -7.89 -12.71
CA ARG A 202 -1.76 -8.65 -12.34
C ARG A 202 -0.69 -7.76 -11.74
N GLU A 203 -0.35 -6.68 -12.41
CA GLU A 203 0.62 -5.67 -11.98
C GLU A 203 0.27 -5.14 -10.59
N GLU A 204 -0.93 -4.58 -10.42
CA GLU A 204 -1.34 -3.89 -9.19
C GLU A 204 -1.51 -4.84 -8.00
N ILE A 205 -2.00 -6.07 -8.22
CA ILE A 205 -2.03 -7.08 -7.16
C ILE A 205 -0.61 -7.40 -6.71
N THR A 206 0.32 -7.57 -7.66
CA THR A 206 1.70 -7.92 -7.36
C THR A 206 2.42 -6.77 -6.67
N GLN A 207 2.28 -5.54 -7.16
CA GLN A 207 2.85 -4.35 -6.54
C GLN A 207 2.36 -4.14 -5.11
N SER A 208 1.08 -4.44 -4.83
CA SER A 208 0.53 -4.40 -3.47
C SER A 208 1.16 -5.38 -2.47
N LEU A 209 2.00 -6.30 -2.94
CA LEU A 209 2.79 -7.21 -2.11
C LEU A 209 4.12 -6.60 -1.61
N GLY A 210 4.48 -5.40 -2.06
CA GLY A 210 5.73 -4.73 -1.68
C GLY A 210 6.66 -4.37 -2.83
N PHE A 211 6.25 -4.58 -4.07
CA PHE A 211 7.00 -4.23 -5.28
C PHE A 211 6.57 -2.83 -5.70
N ILE A 212 7.24 -1.81 -5.18
CA ILE A 212 6.71 -0.44 -5.14
C ILE A 212 7.08 0.43 -6.32
N ASN A 213 7.92 -0.06 -7.23
CA ASN A 213 8.50 0.71 -8.31
C ASN A 213 8.39 -0.03 -9.64
N ASP A 214 8.42 0.75 -10.71
CA ASP A 214 8.46 0.28 -12.08
C ASP A 214 9.72 0.81 -12.77
N THR A 215 10.19 0.13 -13.81
CA THR A 215 11.35 0.57 -14.59
C THR A 215 11.17 0.37 -16.09
N TYR A 216 12.01 1.02 -16.89
CA TYR A 216 12.11 0.74 -18.32
C TYR A 216 13.00 -0.46 -18.64
N ASP A 217 13.47 -1.20 -17.63
CA ASP A 217 14.20 -2.44 -17.80
C ASP A 217 13.20 -3.61 -17.94
N TYR A 218 13.59 -4.70 -18.59
CA TYR A 218 12.78 -5.92 -18.75
C TYR A 218 11.36 -5.67 -19.29
N PRO A 219 11.18 -5.39 -20.60
CA PRO A 219 9.86 -5.16 -21.21
C PRO A 219 8.86 -6.31 -21.05
N GLU A 220 9.32 -7.50 -20.69
CA GLU A 220 8.54 -8.69 -20.32
C GLU A 220 8.11 -8.79 -18.88
N SER A 221 8.69 -8.00 -18.00
CA SER A 221 8.23 -7.88 -16.64
C SER A 221 6.84 -7.22 -16.57
N ILE A 222 6.09 -7.58 -15.54
CA ILE A 222 4.89 -6.87 -15.14
C ILE A 222 5.18 -5.52 -14.45
N PHE A 223 6.43 -5.22 -14.07
CA PHE A 223 6.88 -3.94 -13.50
C PHE A 223 7.48 -3.00 -14.57
N TYR A 224 7.20 -3.28 -15.85
CA TYR A 224 7.68 -2.46 -16.95
C TYR A 224 6.87 -1.16 -17.02
N GLN A 225 7.54 -0.02 -16.85
CA GLN A 225 6.93 1.31 -16.82
C GLN A 225 6.28 1.72 -18.15
N GLY A 226 6.70 1.11 -19.27
CA GLY A 226 6.12 1.36 -20.57
C GLY A 226 4.76 0.67 -20.79
N TYR A 227 4.18 0.87 -21.98
CA TYR A 227 2.93 0.19 -22.32
C TYR A 227 3.13 -1.33 -22.41
N SER A 228 2.29 -2.08 -21.70
CA SER A 228 2.29 -3.54 -21.74
C SER A 228 0.87 -4.10 -21.64
N GLU A 229 0.66 -5.29 -22.18
CA GLU A 229 -0.58 -6.04 -22.02
C GLU A 229 -0.27 -7.51 -21.74
N LYS A 230 0.90 -7.76 -21.16
CA LYS A 230 1.33 -9.12 -20.79
C LYS A 230 0.49 -9.59 -19.62
N THR A 231 -0.07 -10.79 -19.76
CA THR A 231 -0.97 -11.40 -18.77
C THR A 231 -0.33 -12.63 -18.12
N TYR A 232 1.00 -12.63 -18.01
CA TYR A 232 1.81 -13.68 -17.38
C TYR A 232 2.98 -13.04 -16.64
N PHE A 233 3.52 -13.75 -15.65
CA PHE A 233 4.78 -13.37 -14.99
C PHE A 233 5.96 -13.85 -15.84
N SER A 234 6.93 -12.96 -16.09
CA SER A 234 8.24 -13.35 -16.62
C SER A 234 9.00 -14.25 -15.64
N GLU A 235 10.07 -14.91 -16.10
CA GLU A 235 10.93 -15.67 -15.18
C GLU A 235 11.61 -14.76 -14.15
N MET A 236 11.97 -13.53 -14.55
CA MET A 236 12.53 -12.54 -13.64
C MET A 236 11.50 -12.12 -12.58
N ASP A 237 10.23 -11.89 -12.96
CA ASP A 237 9.15 -11.59 -12.01
C ASP A 237 9.02 -12.70 -10.97
N LYS A 238 8.95 -13.95 -11.42
CA LYS A 238 8.82 -15.13 -10.53
C LYS A 238 9.99 -15.23 -9.57
N LYS A 239 11.23 -14.99 -10.05
CA LYS A 239 12.44 -14.98 -9.23
C LYS A 239 12.33 -13.94 -8.11
N ILE A 240 12.10 -12.67 -8.44
CA ILE A 240 12.09 -11.60 -7.42
C ILE A 240 10.88 -11.69 -6.49
N ILE A 241 9.72 -12.17 -6.97
CA ILE A 241 8.54 -12.43 -6.14
C ILE A 241 8.86 -13.52 -5.10
N SER A 242 9.43 -14.63 -5.55
CA SER A 242 9.80 -15.73 -4.66
C SER A 242 10.87 -15.28 -3.67
N LEU A 243 11.88 -14.55 -4.14
CA LEU A 243 12.99 -14.07 -3.31
C LEU A 243 12.51 -13.17 -2.16
N LEU A 244 11.55 -12.26 -2.40
CA LEU A 244 10.97 -11.45 -1.32
C LEU A 244 10.26 -12.33 -0.27
N TYR A 245 9.60 -13.41 -0.69
CA TYR A 245 8.69 -14.19 0.15
C TYR A 245 9.22 -15.51 0.70
N GLN A 246 10.46 -15.88 0.37
CA GLN A 246 11.21 -16.93 1.06
C GLN A 246 11.27 -16.69 2.58
#